data_AF-A0AAQ4CST5-F1
#
_entry.id   AF-A0AAQ4CST5-F1
#
_cell.length_a   1.000
_cell.length_b   1.000
_cell.length_c   1.000
_cell.angle_alpha   90.00
_cell.angle_beta   90.00
_cell.angle_gamma   90.00
#
_symmetry.space_group_name_H-M   'P 1'
#
loop_
_entity.id
_entity.type
_entity.pdbx_description
1 polymer ?
#
loop_
_entity_poly.entity_id
_entity_poly.type
_entity_poly.pdbx_seq_one_letter_code
_entity_poly.pdbx_strand_id
1 'polypeptide(L)'
;MREIAESYLRERISISLPILGIPVPCNTTCLILSKYKDLLAIENFKAQVEVLDSLINLIEDKIFTLKYELQDKFLQYLNNIDIDNLVYAVYKIIEEGGNIILGDKIYFGDRKVAEGDFITLMNINKLIEHVTKEDSNIKSLCDEIRYLSESTWEHFEKNIRRSLNES
;
A
#
# COMPACT_ATOMS: atom_id res chain seq x y z
N MET A 1 -1.29 32.00 5.68
CA MET A 1 -1.14 30.88 6.64
C MET A 1 -2.47 30.20 6.91
N ARG A 2 -3.46 30.86 7.55
CA ARG A 2 -4.76 30.26 7.87
C ARG A 2 -5.53 29.68 6.66
N GLU A 3 -5.64 30.44 5.57
CA GLU A 3 -6.30 29.95 4.34
C GLU A 3 -5.59 28.74 3.71
N ILE A 4 -4.25 28.70 3.79
CA ILE A 4 -3.44 27.58 3.29
C ILE A 4 -3.67 26.33 4.14
N ALA A 5 -3.74 26.47 5.47
CA ALA A 5 -4.03 25.38 6.39
C ALA A 5 -5.46 24.82 6.19
N GLU A 6 -6.47 25.69 6.06
CA GLU A 6 -7.85 25.27 5.77
C GLU A 6 -7.98 24.61 4.38
N SER A 7 -7.21 25.06 3.40
CA SER A 7 -7.11 24.40 2.09
C SER A 7 -6.50 23.01 2.20
N TYR A 8 -5.38 22.87 2.91
CA TYR A 8 -4.68 21.60 3.11
C TYR A 8 -5.57 20.54 3.76
N LEU A 9 -6.27 20.91 4.84
CA LEU A 9 -7.16 20.02 5.58
C LEU A 9 -8.38 19.59 4.75
N ARG A 10 -8.84 20.42 3.81
CA ARG A 10 -9.97 20.08 2.92
C ARG A 10 -9.55 19.23 1.74
N GLU A 11 -8.41 19.54 1.11
CA GLU A 11 -7.95 18.83 -0.07
C GLU A 11 -7.48 17.41 0.24
N ARG A 12 -7.06 17.12 1.49
CA ARG A 12 -6.60 15.80 1.94
C ARG A 12 -5.63 15.16 0.94
N ILE A 13 -4.61 15.95 0.56
CA ILE A 13 -3.62 15.51 -0.43
C ILE A 13 -2.93 14.21 0.02
N SER A 14 -2.77 13.30 -0.93
CA SER A 14 -2.28 11.95 -0.69
C SER A 14 -1.21 11.54 -1.71
N ILE A 15 -0.41 10.57 -1.29
CA ILE A 15 0.46 9.81 -2.18
C ILE A 15 -0.05 8.38 -2.27
N SER A 16 0.29 7.70 -3.36
CA SER A 16 -0.01 6.28 -3.54
C SER A 16 1.23 5.47 -3.18
N LEU A 17 1.08 4.53 -2.24
CA LEU A 17 2.15 3.60 -1.87
C LEU A 17 2.54 2.69 -3.05
N PRO A 18 3.83 2.34 -3.17
CA PRO A 18 4.31 1.49 -4.26
C PRO A 18 3.66 0.10 -4.23
N ILE A 19 3.59 -0.55 -5.40
CA ILE A 19 3.02 -1.89 -5.64
C ILE A 19 1.50 -1.96 -5.42
N LEU A 20 1.03 -1.67 -4.20
CA LEU A 20 -0.36 -1.83 -3.77
C LEU A 20 -1.29 -0.68 -4.17
N GLY A 21 -0.74 0.50 -4.45
CA GLY A 21 -1.56 1.64 -4.87
C GLY A 21 -2.43 2.23 -3.75
N ILE A 22 -2.07 2.00 -2.48
CA ILE A 22 -2.87 2.44 -1.33
C ILE A 22 -2.66 3.95 -1.11
N PRO A 23 -3.73 4.76 -1.03
CA PRO A 23 -3.59 6.18 -0.76
C PRO A 23 -3.32 6.44 0.73
N VAL A 24 -2.26 7.17 1.03
CA VAL A 24 -1.91 7.66 2.37
C VAL A 24 -1.72 9.18 2.35
N PRO A 25 -1.90 9.90 3.47
CA PRO A 25 -1.69 11.35 3.50
C PRO A 25 -0.27 11.72 3.05
N CYS A 26 -0.12 12.90 2.47
CA CYS A 26 1.18 13.37 1.99
C CYS A 26 2.22 13.48 3.12
N ASN A 27 3.34 12.80 2.91
CA ASN A 27 4.53 12.82 3.76
C ASN A 27 5.34 14.11 3.55
N THR A 28 6.43 14.29 4.30
CA THR A 28 7.30 15.49 4.21
C THR A 28 7.77 15.75 2.78
N THR A 29 8.21 14.72 2.07
CA THR A 29 8.69 14.83 0.68
C THR A 29 7.61 15.32 -0.27
N CYS A 30 6.38 14.78 -0.18
CA CYS A 30 5.24 15.28 -0.95
C CYS A 30 4.96 16.76 -0.62
N LEU A 31 4.96 17.12 0.67
CA LEU A 31 4.64 18.48 1.11
C LEU A 31 5.63 19.52 0.60
N ILE A 32 6.94 19.22 0.63
CA ILE A 32 8.00 20.11 0.13
C ILE A 32 7.79 20.46 -1.35
N LEU A 33 7.33 19.50 -2.15
CA LEU A 33 7.10 19.67 -3.59
C LEU A 33 5.73 20.29 -3.92
N SER A 34 4.88 20.47 -2.91
CA SER A 34 3.53 20.98 -3.07
C SER A 34 3.42 22.48 -2.78
N LYS A 35 2.25 23.06 -3.05
CA LYS A 35 1.88 24.42 -2.63
C LYS A 35 1.82 24.60 -1.10
N TYR A 36 1.92 23.53 -0.31
CA TYR A 36 1.79 23.52 1.15
C TYR A 36 3.12 23.51 1.90
N LYS A 37 4.27 23.60 1.20
CA LYS A 37 5.61 23.56 1.81
C LYS A 37 5.78 24.52 2.99
N ASP A 38 5.14 25.68 2.95
CA ASP A 38 5.28 26.72 3.98
C ASP A 38 4.64 26.30 5.32
N LEU A 39 3.72 25.32 5.33
CA LEU A 39 3.17 24.75 6.56
C LEU A 39 4.24 24.02 7.38
N LEU A 40 5.29 23.48 6.73
CA LEU A 40 6.41 22.81 7.41
C LEU A 40 7.26 23.76 8.26
N ALA A 41 7.06 25.07 8.16
CA ALA A 41 7.67 26.05 9.07
C ALA A 41 7.01 26.05 10.47
N ILE A 42 5.81 25.48 10.62
CA ILE A 42 5.14 25.33 11.91
C ILE A 42 5.73 24.08 12.58
N GLU A 43 6.53 24.26 13.64
CA GLU A 43 7.26 23.16 14.30
C GLU A 43 6.35 22.01 14.74
N ASN A 44 5.22 22.33 15.37
CA ASN A 44 4.27 21.31 15.83
C ASN A 44 3.67 20.52 14.65
N PHE A 45 3.30 21.19 13.56
CA PHE A 45 2.82 20.52 12.34
C PHE A 45 3.90 19.62 11.74
N LYS A 46 5.12 20.15 11.58
CA LYS A 46 6.25 19.41 11.04
C LYS A 46 6.52 18.14 11.85
N ALA A 47 6.54 18.23 13.17
CA ALA A 47 6.71 17.06 14.04
C ALA A 47 5.63 16.00 13.83
N GLN A 48 4.37 16.40 13.62
CA GLN A 48 3.30 15.45 13.30
C GLN A 48 3.46 14.83 11.91
N VAL A 49 3.99 15.55 10.92
CA VAL A 49 4.30 15.00 9.60
C VAL A 49 5.47 14.01 9.68
N GLU A 50 6.49 14.25 10.50
CA GLU A 50 7.61 13.31 10.70
C GLU A 50 7.14 11.96 11.31
N VAL A 51 6.10 12.00 12.16
CA VAL A 51 5.43 10.77 12.62
C VAL A 51 4.76 10.04 11.47
N LEU A 52 4.09 10.77 10.57
CA LEU A 52 3.48 10.21 9.37
C LEU A 52 4.52 9.58 8.44
N ASP A 53 5.69 10.22 8.25
CA ASP A 53 6.80 9.66 7.48
C ASP A 53 7.22 8.30 8.04
N SER A 54 7.30 8.18 9.37
CA SER A 54 7.68 6.95 10.05
C SER A 54 6.66 5.83 9.85
N LEU A 55 5.36 6.17 9.90
CA LEU A 55 4.28 5.21 9.62
C LEU A 55 4.32 4.74 8.17
N ILE A 56 4.54 5.65 7.23
CA ILE A 56 4.63 5.33 5.79
C ILE A 56 5.79 4.39 5.52
N ASN A 57 6.98 4.68 6.06
CA ASN A 57 8.14 3.79 5.93
C ASN A 57 7.85 2.39 6.48
N LEU A 58 7.17 2.29 7.62
CA LEU A 58 6.78 1.00 8.19
C LEU A 58 5.82 0.23 7.27
N ILE A 59 4.86 0.91 6.62
CA ILE A 59 3.98 0.27 5.64
C ILE A 59 4.78 -0.22 4.44
N GLU A 60 5.69 0.59 3.92
CA GLU A 60 6.55 0.19 2.80
C GLU A 60 7.39 -1.05 3.14
N ASP A 61 8.00 -1.10 4.33
CA ASP A 61 8.73 -2.28 4.81
C ASP A 61 7.83 -3.53 4.86
N LYS A 62 6.57 -3.38 5.27
CA LYS A 62 5.60 -4.49 5.29
C LYS A 62 5.20 -4.94 3.89
N ILE A 63 5.04 -4.01 2.95
CA ILE A 63 4.80 -4.33 1.52
C ILE A 63 5.99 -5.11 0.96
N PHE A 64 7.23 -4.69 1.25
CA PHE A 64 8.42 -5.41 0.81
C PHE A 64 8.57 -6.78 1.48
N THR A 65 8.17 -6.90 2.75
CA THR A 65 8.13 -8.19 3.45
C THR A 65 7.13 -9.14 2.78
N LEU A 66 5.91 -8.66 2.49
CA LEU A 66 4.90 -9.43 1.75
C LEU A 66 5.42 -9.87 0.38
N LYS A 67 6.11 -8.97 -0.35
CA LYS A 67 6.76 -9.29 -1.61
C LYS A 67 7.78 -10.42 -1.46
N TYR A 68 8.66 -10.33 -0.47
CA TYR A 68 9.68 -11.36 -0.23
C TYR A 68 9.06 -12.72 0.11
N GLU A 69 8.07 -12.75 0.99
CA GLU A 69 7.35 -13.98 1.36
C GLU A 69 6.68 -14.64 0.14
N LEU A 70 6.09 -13.84 -0.75
CA LEU A 70 5.51 -14.35 -2.00
C LEU A 70 6.59 -14.81 -2.98
N GLN A 71 7.72 -14.13 -3.07
CA GLN A 71 8.84 -14.58 -3.92
C GLN A 71 9.35 -15.96 -3.49
N ASP A 72 9.50 -16.19 -2.18
CA ASP A 72 9.94 -17.47 -1.65
C ASP A 72 8.93 -18.59 -1.95
N LYS A 73 7.64 -18.35 -1.69
CA LYS A 73 6.57 -19.32 -1.97
C LYS A 73 6.46 -19.67 -3.45
N PHE A 74 6.71 -18.70 -4.34
CA PHE A 74 6.64 -18.87 -5.79
C PHE A 74 8.00 -19.07 -6.46
N LEU A 75 9.05 -19.45 -5.72
CA LEU A 75 10.44 -19.53 -6.18
C LEU A 75 10.60 -20.29 -7.52
N GLN A 76 9.91 -21.42 -7.66
CA GLN A 76 9.97 -22.26 -8.86
C GLN A 76 9.28 -21.65 -10.10
N TYR A 77 8.51 -20.58 -9.93
CA TYR A 77 7.72 -19.91 -10.97
C TYR A 77 8.16 -18.46 -11.22
N LEU A 78 9.28 -18.00 -10.66
CA LEU A 78 9.71 -16.59 -10.76
C LEU A 78 9.86 -16.09 -12.21
N ASN A 79 10.23 -16.96 -13.16
CA ASN A 79 10.34 -16.60 -14.57
C ASN A 79 8.98 -16.43 -15.26
N ASN A 80 7.90 -16.86 -14.62
CA ASN A 80 6.55 -16.87 -15.16
C ASN A 80 5.65 -15.81 -14.51
N ILE A 81 6.11 -15.15 -13.45
CA ILE A 81 5.29 -14.29 -12.59
C ILE A 81 5.84 -12.86 -12.61
N ASP A 82 4.93 -11.91 -12.76
CA ASP A 82 5.17 -10.53 -12.37
C ASP A 82 4.92 -10.40 -10.86
N ILE A 83 6.00 -10.29 -10.09
CA ILE A 83 5.91 -10.34 -8.63
C ILE A 83 5.13 -9.16 -8.04
N ASP A 84 5.24 -7.97 -8.63
CA ASP A 84 4.56 -6.79 -8.10
C ASP A 84 3.06 -6.90 -8.36
N ASN A 85 2.67 -7.42 -9.53
CA ASN A 85 1.26 -7.71 -9.82
C ASN A 85 0.72 -8.87 -8.97
N LEU A 86 1.55 -9.88 -8.64
CA LEU A 86 1.16 -10.93 -7.70
C LEU A 86 0.91 -10.37 -6.30
N VAL A 87 1.81 -9.54 -5.78
CA VAL A 87 1.65 -8.89 -4.47
C VAL A 87 0.39 -8.04 -4.43
N TYR A 88 0.16 -7.24 -5.47
CA TYR A 88 -1.08 -6.48 -5.63
C TYR A 88 -2.33 -7.37 -5.62
N ALA A 89 -2.32 -8.44 -6.43
CA ALA A 89 -3.46 -9.35 -6.52
C ALA A 89 -3.75 -10.07 -5.20
N VAL A 90 -2.72 -10.61 -4.54
CA VAL A 90 -2.87 -11.32 -3.26
C VAL A 90 -3.42 -10.40 -2.18
N TYR A 91 -2.86 -9.20 -2.03
CA TYR A 91 -3.35 -8.23 -1.07
C TYR A 91 -4.83 -7.89 -1.32
N LYS A 92 -5.18 -7.59 -2.58
CA LYS A 92 -6.56 -7.25 -2.95
C LYS A 92 -7.55 -8.38 -2.72
N ILE A 93 -7.18 -9.62 -3.06
CA ILE A 93 -8.02 -10.80 -2.83
C ILE A 93 -8.30 -10.99 -1.33
N ILE A 94 -7.30 -10.77 -0.47
CA ILE A 94 -7.46 -10.96 0.98
C ILE A 94 -8.30 -9.84 1.58
N GLU A 95 -8.00 -8.58 1.28
CA GLU A 95 -8.62 -7.42 1.95
C GLU A 95 -9.96 -7.00 1.33
N GLU A 96 -10.11 -7.14 0.01
CA GLU A 96 -11.27 -6.63 -0.76
C GLU A 96 -12.05 -7.76 -1.44
N GLY A 97 -11.49 -8.97 -1.47
CA GLY A 97 -12.02 -10.08 -2.24
C GLY A 97 -11.67 -9.99 -3.74
N GLY A 98 -12.39 -10.76 -4.54
CA GLY A 98 -12.13 -10.89 -5.97
C GLY A 98 -11.42 -12.19 -6.32
N ASN A 99 -11.22 -12.41 -7.62
CA ASN A 99 -10.67 -13.66 -8.14
C ASN A 99 -9.70 -13.35 -9.28
N ILE A 100 -8.70 -14.20 -9.43
CA ILE A 100 -7.87 -14.23 -10.63
C ILE A 100 -8.64 -14.89 -11.78
N ILE A 101 -8.35 -14.46 -13.00
CA ILE A 101 -8.89 -15.03 -14.23
C ILE A 101 -7.77 -15.84 -14.89
N LEU A 102 -8.00 -17.14 -15.01
CA LEU A 102 -7.11 -18.06 -15.71
C LEU A 102 -7.55 -18.18 -17.17
N GLY A 103 -6.72 -17.69 -18.09
CA GLY A 103 -6.89 -17.82 -19.54
C GLY A 103 -5.61 -18.32 -20.21
N ASP A 104 -5.19 -17.67 -21.30
CA ASP A 104 -3.86 -17.82 -21.88
C ASP A 104 -2.74 -17.31 -20.95
N LYS A 105 -3.12 -16.48 -19.99
CA LYS A 105 -2.31 -15.92 -18.89
C LYS A 105 -3.19 -15.82 -17.64
N ILE A 106 -2.58 -15.51 -16.50
CA ILE A 106 -3.32 -15.19 -15.28
C ILE A 106 -3.42 -13.68 -15.13
N TYR A 107 -4.63 -13.18 -14.93
CA TYR A 107 -4.92 -11.77 -14.68
C TYR A 107 -5.62 -11.56 -13.35
N PHE A 108 -5.38 -10.40 -12.74
CA PHE A 108 -6.22 -9.84 -11.68
C PHE A 108 -6.62 -8.42 -12.09
N GLY A 109 -7.91 -8.22 -12.39
CA GLY A 109 -8.35 -7.01 -13.08
C GLY A 109 -7.68 -6.89 -14.45
N ASP A 110 -7.02 -5.76 -14.69
CA ASP A 110 -6.25 -5.46 -15.91
C ASP A 110 -4.76 -5.86 -15.81
N ARG A 111 -4.31 -6.37 -14.66
CA ARG A 111 -2.89 -6.68 -14.42
C ARG A 111 -2.56 -8.13 -14.75
N LYS A 112 -1.55 -8.33 -15.60
CA LYS A 112 -0.98 -9.65 -15.88
C LYS A 112 -0.15 -10.11 -14.68
N VAL A 113 -0.61 -11.16 -14.01
CA VAL A 113 0.07 -11.76 -12.85
C VAL A 113 1.07 -12.82 -13.31
N ALA A 114 0.70 -13.66 -14.27
CA ALA A 114 1.57 -14.73 -14.74
C ALA A 114 1.37 -15.10 -16.22
N GLU A 115 2.40 -15.66 -16.85
CA GLU A 115 2.35 -16.23 -18.20
C GLU A 115 3.21 -17.50 -18.31
N GLY A 116 2.81 -18.44 -19.16
CA GLY A 116 3.48 -19.73 -19.31
C GLY A 116 2.61 -20.75 -20.03
N ASP A 117 3.05 -22.00 -20.05
CA ASP A 117 2.20 -23.10 -20.52
C ASP A 117 1.05 -23.39 -19.54
N PHE A 118 0.04 -24.10 -20.01
CA PHE A 118 -1.18 -24.38 -19.24
C PHE A 118 -0.92 -25.08 -17.91
N ILE A 119 0.03 -26.03 -17.85
CA ILE A 119 0.33 -26.77 -16.62
C ILE A 119 0.97 -25.82 -15.60
N THR A 120 1.91 -25.00 -16.04
CA THR A 120 2.55 -23.97 -15.22
C THR A 120 1.51 -23.00 -14.65
N LEU A 121 0.64 -22.45 -15.52
CA LEU A 121 -0.41 -21.53 -15.08
C LEU A 121 -1.40 -22.17 -14.10
N MET A 122 -1.81 -23.42 -14.34
CA MET A 122 -2.70 -24.14 -13.43
C MET A 122 -2.08 -24.31 -12.03
N ASN A 123 -0.78 -24.60 -11.95
CA ASN A 123 -0.08 -24.73 -10.67
C ASN A 123 0.08 -23.39 -9.95
N ILE A 124 0.40 -22.32 -10.70
CA ILE A 124 0.44 -20.96 -10.15
C ILE A 124 -0.92 -20.56 -9.59
N ASN A 125 -2.01 -20.79 -10.34
CA ASN A 125 -3.37 -20.49 -9.88
C ASN A 125 -3.71 -21.20 -8.57
N LYS A 126 -3.43 -22.52 -8.48
CA LYS A 126 -3.64 -23.30 -7.26
C LYS A 126 -2.85 -22.76 -6.07
N LEU A 127 -1.60 -22.34 -6.31
CA LEU A 127 -0.76 -21.78 -5.26
C LEU A 127 -1.26 -20.41 -4.79
N ILE A 128 -1.74 -19.55 -5.71
CA ILE A 128 -2.39 -18.27 -5.35
C ILE A 128 -3.63 -18.54 -4.49
N GLU A 129 -4.48 -19.49 -4.88
CA GLU A 129 -5.65 -19.85 -4.10
C GLU A 129 -5.30 -20.37 -2.71
N HIS A 130 -4.29 -21.23 -2.60
CA HIS A 130 -3.81 -21.74 -1.32
C HIS A 130 -3.29 -20.60 -0.43
N VAL A 131 -2.42 -19.74 -0.96
CA VAL A 131 -1.87 -18.60 -0.22
C VAL A 131 -2.97 -17.65 0.27
N THR A 132 -3.90 -17.28 -0.60
CA THR A 132 -4.96 -16.32 -0.26
C THR A 132 -5.99 -16.90 0.72
N LYS A 133 -6.25 -18.21 0.69
CA LYS A 133 -7.28 -18.84 1.53
C LYS A 133 -6.74 -19.43 2.83
N GLU A 134 -5.51 -19.93 2.86
CA GLU A 134 -5.01 -20.79 3.93
C GLU A 134 -3.77 -20.24 4.64
N ASP A 135 -2.98 -19.36 4.00
CA ASP A 135 -1.74 -18.85 4.60
C ASP A 135 -2.00 -17.72 5.60
N SER A 136 -1.91 -18.06 6.90
CA SER A 136 -2.15 -17.10 7.98
C SER A 136 -1.07 -16.02 8.08
N ASN A 137 0.17 -16.30 7.67
CA ASN A 137 1.25 -15.31 7.72
C ASN A 137 1.01 -14.22 6.68
N ILE A 138 0.66 -14.62 5.46
CA ILE A 138 0.34 -13.68 4.37
C ILE A 138 -0.88 -12.84 4.73
N LYS A 139 -1.93 -13.44 5.30
CA LYS A 139 -3.10 -12.71 5.78
C LYS A 139 -2.73 -11.69 6.86
N SER A 140 -1.94 -12.10 7.86
CA SER A 140 -1.48 -11.20 8.93
C SER A 140 -0.72 -10.00 8.37
N LEU A 141 0.15 -10.20 7.37
CA LEU A 141 0.87 -9.11 6.71
C LEU A 141 -0.08 -8.17 5.97
N CYS A 142 -1.10 -8.69 5.26
CA CYS A 142 -2.08 -7.87 4.56
C CYS A 142 -2.92 -7.04 5.55
N ASP A 143 -3.37 -7.66 6.65
CA ASP A 143 -4.08 -7.00 7.73
C ASP A 143 -3.23 -5.87 8.35
N GLU A 144 -1.95 -6.15 8.67
CA GLU A 144 -1.02 -5.14 9.20
C GLU A 144 -0.86 -3.94 8.25
N ILE A 145 -0.69 -4.20 6.96
CA ILE A 145 -0.59 -3.15 5.93
C ILE A 145 -1.87 -2.30 5.92
N ARG A 146 -3.05 -2.94 5.95
CA ARG A 146 -4.34 -2.24 5.98
C ARG A 146 -4.47 -1.39 7.24
N TYR A 147 -4.25 -1.96 8.42
CA TYR A 147 -4.37 -1.26 9.70
C TYR A 147 -3.41 -0.07 9.81
N LEU A 148 -2.16 -0.23 9.36
CA LEU A 148 -1.19 0.86 9.36
C LEU A 148 -1.62 1.96 8.37
N SER A 149 -2.12 1.59 7.19
CA SER A 149 -2.62 2.55 6.21
C SER A 149 -3.82 3.34 6.75
N GLU A 150 -4.77 2.69 7.42
CA GLU A 150 -5.88 3.35 8.13
C GLU A 150 -5.37 4.27 9.25
N SER A 151 -4.36 3.83 10.00
CA SER A 151 -3.74 4.61 11.08
C SER A 151 -3.10 5.91 10.57
N THR A 152 -2.59 5.95 9.34
CA THR A 152 -2.07 7.21 8.76
C THR A 152 -3.16 8.26 8.62
N TRP A 153 -4.36 7.86 8.18
CA TRP A 153 -5.50 8.75 8.04
C TRP A 153 -6.09 9.16 9.39
N GLU A 154 -6.10 8.24 10.37
CA GLU A 154 -6.49 8.57 11.74
C GLU A 154 -5.54 9.60 12.36
N HIS A 155 -4.23 9.42 12.18
CA HIS A 155 -3.22 10.39 12.61
C HIS A 155 -3.39 11.75 11.94
N PHE A 156 -3.73 11.76 10.64
CA PHE A 156 -4.05 12.99 9.93
C PHE A 156 -5.26 13.71 10.56
N GLU A 157 -6.36 13.00 10.78
CA GLU A 157 -7.59 13.60 11.30
C GLU A 157 -7.46 14.09 12.76
N LYS A 158 -6.67 13.39 13.58
CA LYS A 158 -6.53 13.71 15.00
C LYS A 158 -5.40 14.68 15.28
N ASN A 159 -4.20 14.42 14.73
CA ASN A 159 -2.98 15.09 15.16
C ASN A 159 -2.56 16.19 14.20
N ILE A 160 -2.56 15.92 12.89
CA ILE A 160 -2.23 16.93 11.87
C ILE A 160 -3.28 18.05 11.86
N ARG A 161 -4.57 17.69 11.92
CA ARG A 161 -5.64 18.68 11.99
C ARG A 161 -5.56 19.55 13.23
N ARG A 162 -5.24 18.96 14.37
CA ARG A 162 -5.10 19.67 15.65
C ARG A 162 -3.89 20.58 15.65
N SER A 163 -2.74 20.13 15.13
CA SER A 163 -1.53 20.93 15.07
C SER A 163 -1.70 22.19 14.21
N LEU A 164 -2.57 22.19 13.21
CA LEU A 164 -2.86 23.39 12.39
C LEU A 164 -3.94 24.31 12.98
N ASN A 165 -4.80 23.81 13.87
CA ASN A 165 -5.88 24.60 14.47
C ASN A 165 -5.52 25.20 15.84
N GLU A 166 -4.56 24.61 16.55
CA GLU A 166 -4.08 25.04 17.87
C GLU A 166 -2.76 25.83 17.83
N SER A 167 -2.19 26.04 16.63
CA SER A 167 -0.95 26.83 16.41
C SER A 167 -1.21 28.28 16.04
#